data_AF-V6I9I4-F1
#
_entry.id   AF-V6I9I4-F1
#
_cell.length_a   1.000
_cell.length_b   1.000
_cell.length_c   1.000
_cell.angle_alpha   90.00
_cell.angle_beta   90.00
_cell.angle_gamma   90.00
#
_symmetry.space_group_name_H-M   'P 1'
#
loop_
_entity.id
_entity.type
_entity.pdbx_description
1 polymer ?
#
loop_
_entity_poly.entity_id
_entity_poly.type
_entity_poly.pdbx_seq_one_letter_code
_entity_poly.pdbx_strand_id
1 'polypeptide(L)'
;MGVEMEEINRIFNKRNWKLSIDNEETVIKDITSLSDVLKKEISVWKNYSIGKLGNIQSFFSALNFKLEQAIINFNNNKNEALLDRELNEIHNSLMMDFYNKVYSNSDKGTKIRSLYSNSENEIEGIADYFNGTFNAHYLRKEYLTGYIKSVFIDNPKLFSNGFEELFLKSKEYNSELKKVSNATIHQSNSFLNELRNQVESIKSSGENIFATHKHRTVEFEKEYKKKFDEILKNYEEKLRISAPAQYWQEMETHYLKKGHRWRNLSFLIGGLTISFISVIFFFYPSHWSPDVFSLQSVKGALLIGIAISTFVYLLRISIKLTLSNYHLAVDAKERLQLSHFYLAMLKEGGLEKEDRNLVLQALFGRADSGLLQGDSGPTLPIDISTLKSFVSK
;
A
#
# COMPACT_ATOMS: atom_id res chain seq x y z
N MET A 1 25.45 25.89 -8.58
CA MET A 1 26.54 24.95 -8.95
C MET A 1 26.70 24.74 -10.45
N GLY A 2 25.63 24.62 -11.27
CA GLY A 2 25.79 24.41 -12.73
C GLY A 2 26.37 25.60 -13.51
N VAL A 3 25.87 26.82 -13.28
CA VAL A 3 26.25 28.03 -14.03
C VAL A 3 27.71 28.46 -13.77
N GLU A 4 28.22 28.23 -12.55
CA GLU A 4 29.58 28.63 -12.15
C GLU A 4 30.66 27.74 -12.79
N MET A 5 30.36 26.45 -13.02
CA MET A 5 31.31 25.54 -13.68
C MET A 5 31.37 25.76 -15.19
N GLU A 6 30.29 26.20 -15.84
CA GLU A 6 30.31 26.58 -17.25
C GLU A 6 31.23 27.78 -17.49
N GLU A 7 31.20 28.78 -16.60
CA GLU A 7 32.04 29.97 -16.69
C GLU A 7 33.53 29.66 -16.46
N ILE A 8 33.82 28.82 -15.46
CA ILE A 8 35.18 28.32 -15.21
C ILE A 8 35.69 27.54 -16.42
N ASN A 9 34.88 26.64 -16.99
CA ASN A 9 35.26 25.85 -18.16
C ASN A 9 35.47 26.71 -19.42
N ARG A 10 34.70 27.79 -19.58
CA ARG A 10 34.93 28.78 -20.66
C ARG A 10 36.32 29.40 -20.56
N ILE A 11 36.76 29.79 -19.36
CA ILE A 11 38.08 30.38 -19.13
C ILE A 11 39.17 29.31 -19.25
N PHE A 12 38.93 28.10 -18.76
CA PHE A 12 39.82 26.94 -18.88
C PHE A 12 40.17 26.63 -20.34
N ASN A 13 39.15 26.61 -21.21
CA ASN A 13 39.26 26.27 -22.63
C ASN A 13 39.95 27.31 -23.51
N LYS A 14 40.35 28.47 -22.96
CA LYS A 14 41.24 29.42 -23.67
C LYS A 14 42.62 28.81 -23.95
N ARG A 15 42.98 27.71 -23.29
CA ARG A 15 44.28 27.03 -23.41
C ARG A 15 44.14 25.66 -24.06
N ASN A 16 45.22 25.20 -24.68
CA ASN A 16 45.29 23.89 -25.31
C ASN A 16 45.82 22.82 -24.34
N TRP A 17 44.95 22.18 -23.56
CA TRP A 17 45.33 21.18 -22.55
C TRP A 17 45.63 19.81 -23.15
N LYS A 18 46.75 19.71 -23.86
CA LYS A 18 47.28 18.45 -24.39
C LYS A 18 48.44 17.95 -23.55
N LEU A 19 48.21 16.89 -22.79
CA LEU A 19 49.26 16.22 -22.03
C LEU A 19 49.92 15.17 -22.92
N SER A 20 51.23 15.30 -23.16
CA SER A 20 52.01 14.29 -23.87
C SER A 20 52.51 13.23 -22.89
N ILE A 21 52.11 11.98 -23.10
CA ILE A 21 52.54 10.81 -22.34
C ILE A 21 53.06 9.78 -23.33
N ASP A 22 54.36 9.49 -23.33
CA ASP A 22 55.02 8.55 -24.24
C ASP A 22 54.66 8.71 -25.74
N ASN A 23 54.57 9.96 -26.18
CA ASN A 23 54.18 10.37 -27.54
C ASN A 23 52.68 10.19 -27.89
N GLU A 24 51.83 9.83 -26.92
CA GLU A 24 50.38 9.92 -27.04
C GLU A 24 49.86 11.23 -26.43
N GLU A 25 49.06 11.99 -27.19
CA GLU A 25 48.43 13.22 -26.71
C GLU A 25 47.10 12.92 -26.03
N THR A 26 47.00 13.17 -24.73
CA THR A 26 45.73 13.14 -23.99
C THR A 26 45.15 14.55 -23.88
N VAL A 27 43.98 14.77 -24.48
CA VAL A 27 43.27 16.06 -24.43
C VAL A 27 42.40 16.14 -23.17
N ILE A 28 42.63 17.15 -22.34
CA ILE A 28 41.79 17.43 -21.17
C ILE A 28 40.68 18.41 -21.55
N LYS A 29 39.43 17.96 -21.42
CA LYS A 29 38.25 18.66 -21.96
C LYS A 29 37.67 19.73 -21.03
N ASP A 30 37.87 19.57 -19.73
CA ASP A 30 37.32 20.45 -18.71
C ASP A 30 38.17 20.42 -17.44
N ILE A 31 37.90 21.37 -16.54
CA ILE A 31 38.67 21.53 -15.31
C ILE A 31 38.49 20.34 -14.35
N THR A 32 37.33 19.67 -14.38
CA THR A 32 37.04 18.49 -13.56
C THR A 32 37.92 17.32 -14.01
N SER A 33 38.04 17.11 -15.32
CA SER A 33 38.91 16.10 -15.93
C SER A 33 40.38 16.35 -15.56
N LEU A 34 40.82 17.61 -15.49
CA LEU A 34 42.16 17.94 -14.99
C LEU A 34 42.31 17.55 -13.52
N SER A 35 41.35 17.91 -12.67
CA SER A 35 41.35 17.55 -11.25
C SER A 35 41.39 16.02 -11.05
N ASP A 36 40.64 15.27 -11.85
CA ASP A 36 40.61 13.81 -11.78
C ASP A 36 41.95 13.19 -12.16
N VAL A 37 42.60 13.69 -13.21
CA VAL A 37 43.96 13.26 -13.59
C VAL A 37 44.95 13.54 -12.47
N LEU A 38 44.94 14.75 -11.91
CA LEU A 38 45.85 15.11 -10.80
C LEU A 38 45.61 14.24 -9.56
N LYS A 39 44.35 14.02 -9.17
CA LYS A 39 43.97 13.17 -8.04
C LYS A 39 44.36 11.71 -8.26
N LYS A 40 44.19 11.19 -9.48
CA LYS A 40 44.64 9.85 -9.85
C LYS A 40 46.14 9.72 -9.68
N GLU A 41 46.92 10.65 -10.19
CA GLU A 41 48.38 10.64 -10.05
C GLU A 41 48.81 10.76 -8.58
N ILE A 42 48.20 11.65 -7.80
CA ILE A 42 48.45 11.76 -6.35
C ILE A 42 48.18 10.42 -5.65
N SER A 43 47.06 9.77 -5.96
CA SER A 43 46.67 8.49 -5.38
C SER A 43 47.68 7.39 -5.68
N VAL A 44 48.15 7.30 -6.93
CA VAL A 44 49.14 6.28 -7.32
C VAL A 44 50.48 6.56 -6.66
N TRP A 45 50.99 7.79 -6.74
CA TRP A 45 52.31 8.16 -6.24
C TRP A 45 52.40 8.25 -4.71
N LYS A 46 51.26 8.31 -4.00
CA LYS A 46 51.21 8.25 -2.53
C LYS A 46 51.91 7.02 -1.95
N ASN A 47 51.91 5.90 -2.68
CA ASN A 47 52.55 4.66 -2.25
C ASN A 47 54.07 4.65 -2.52
N TYR A 48 54.62 5.71 -3.11
CA TYR A 48 56.02 5.81 -3.57
C TYR A 48 56.69 7.10 -3.03
N SER A 49 56.56 7.36 -1.73
CA SER A 49 56.89 8.67 -1.13
C SER A 49 58.34 8.83 -0.64
N ILE A 50 59.16 7.77 -0.72
CA ILE A 50 60.54 7.78 -0.22
C ILE A 50 61.46 8.57 -1.16
N GLY A 51 62.34 9.39 -0.59
CA GLY A 51 63.40 10.11 -1.30
C GLY A 51 62.88 10.99 -2.45
N LYS A 52 63.65 11.06 -3.53
CA LYS A 52 63.33 11.89 -4.71
C LYS A 52 62.01 11.50 -5.41
N LEU A 53 61.50 10.28 -5.23
CA LEU A 53 60.22 9.88 -5.83
C LEU A 53 59.01 10.52 -5.12
N GLY A 54 59.14 10.88 -3.84
CA GLY A 54 58.13 11.67 -3.13
C GLY A 54 57.91 13.05 -3.73
N ASN A 55 58.89 13.58 -4.48
CA ASN A 55 58.75 14.85 -5.18
C ASN A 55 57.77 14.78 -6.36
N ILE A 56 57.55 13.59 -6.93
CA ILE A 56 56.54 13.36 -7.98
C ILE A 56 55.14 13.55 -7.40
N GLN A 57 54.85 12.88 -6.27
CA GLN A 57 53.58 13.07 -5.55
C GLN A 57 53.40 14.54 -5.13
N SER A 58 54.47 15.16 -4.63
CA SER A 58 54.45 16.56 -4.17
C SER A 58 54.16 17.52 -5.31
N PHE A 59 54.70 17.27 -6.50
CA PHE A 59 54.41 18.03 -7.72
C PHE A 59 52.92 17.99 -8.08
N PHE A 60 52.33 16.80 -8.21
CA PHE A 60 50.89 16.69 -8.52
C PHE A 60 50.01 17.24 -7.40
N SER A 61 50.40 17.07 -6.13
CA SER A 61 49.67 17.63 -4.97
C SER A 61 49.68 19.15 -4.99
N ALA A 62 50.81 19.78 -5.30
CA ALA A 62 50.93 21.23 -5.42
C ALA A 62 50.06 21.77 -6.56
N LEU A 63 50.01 21.09 -7.71
CA LEU A 63 49.14 21.46 -8.82
C LEU A 63 47.67 21.31 -8.48
N ASN A 64 47.26 20.21 -7.83
CA ASN A 64 45.88 20.02 -7.42
C ASN A 64 45.46 21.08 -6.40
N PHE A 65 46.32 21.40 -5.44
CA PHE A 65 46.06 22.46 -4.46
C PHE A 65 45.88 23.83 -5.15
N LYS A 66 46.78 24.20 -6.07
CA LYS A 66 46.64 25.44 -6.87
C LYS A 66 45.33 25.48 -7.65
N LEU A 67 44.94 24.35 -8.27
CA LEU A 67 43.70 24.24 -9.02
C LEU A 67 42.47 24.43 -8.13
N GLU A 68 42.45 23.79 -6.96
CA GLU A 68 41.35 23.91 -5.99
C GLU A 68 41.26 25.34 -5.44
N GLN A 69 42.39 25.96 -5.10
CA GLN A 69 42.41 27.36 -4.66
C GLN A 69 41.93 28.32 -5.76
N ALA A 70 42.29 28.08 -7.02
CA ALA A 70 41.84 28.90 -8.14
C ALA A 70 40.31 28.84 -8.31
N ILE A 71 39.74 27.64 -8.19
CA ILE A 71 38.28 27.43 -8.23
C ILE A 71 37.60 28.14 -7.04
N ILE A 72 38.13 28.00 -5.83
CA ILE A 72 37.58 28.64 -4.62
C ILE A 72 37.65 30.17 -4.74
N ASN A 73 38.79 30.72 -5.15
CA ASN A 73 39.00 32.15 -5.33
C ASN A 73 38.05 32.72 -6.38
N PHE A 74 37.87 32.02 -7.50
CA PHE A 74 36.91 32.40 -8.52
C PHE A 74 35.47 32.38 -8.00
N ASN A 75 35.09 31.33 -7.27
CA ASN A 75 33.73 31.22 -6.72
C ASN A 75 33.40 32.36 -5.74
N ASN A 76 34.39 32.79 -4.94
CA ASN A 76 34.22 33.86 -3.96
C ASN A 76 34.22 35.27 -4.59
N ASN A 77 35.13 35.53 -5.53
CA ASN A 77 35.44 36.89 -5.98
C ASN A 77 35.05 37.18 -7.44
N LYS A 78 34.64 36.14 -8.20
CA LYS A 78 34.27 36.20 -9.63
C LYS A 78 35.30 36.91 -10.52
N ASN A 79 36.58 36.85 -10.14
CA ASN A 79 37.66 37.51 -10.86
C ASN A 79 38.20 36.61 -11.97
N GLU A 80 37.73 36.81 -13.20
CA GLU A 80 38.16 36.03 -14.37
C GLU A 80 39.66 36.17 -14.68
N ALA A 81 40.23 37.37 -14.51
CA ALA A 81 41.63 37.63 -14.83
C ALA A 81 42.57 36.88 -13.87
N LEU A 82 42.17 36.79 -12.59
CA LEU A 82 42.89 36.01 -11.59
C LEU A 82 42.85 34.51 -11.92
N LEU A 83 41.66 33.97 -12.21
CA LEU A 83 41.51 32.57 -12.62
C LEU A 83 42.32 32.26 -13.87
N ASP A 84 42.30 33.15 -14.87
CA ASP A 84 43.05 32.97 -16.11
C ASP A 84 44.57 32.89 -15.86
N ARG A 85 45.09 33.76 -14.97
CA ARG A 85 46.49 33.75 -14.55
C ARG A 85 46.85 32.45 -13.81
N GLU A 86 46.06 32.04 -12.83
CA GLU A 86 46.32 30.82 -12.05
C GLU A 86 46.28 29.56 -12.93
N LEU A 87 45.32 29.50 -13.86
CA LEU A 87 45.26 28.41 -14.84
C LEU A 87 46.44 28.44 -15.83
N ASN A 88 46.95 29.63 -16.21
CA ASN A 88 48.17 29.73 -17.02
C ASN A 88 49.40 29.21 -16.27
N GLU A 89 49.52 29.47 -14.97
CA GLU A 89 50.61 28.94 -14.14
C GLU A 89 50.57 27.41 -14.04
N ILE A 90 49.38 26.84 -13.82
CA ILE A 90 49.17 25.38 -13.79
C ILE A 90 49.49 24.77 -15.15
N HIS A 91 49.00 25.39 -16.22
CA HIS A 91 49.26 24.96 -17.59
C HIS A 91 50.75 24.92 -17.90
N ASN A 92 51.47 26.03 -17.64
CA ASN A 92 52.91 26.11 -17.86
C ASN A 92 53.66 25.06 -17.05
N SER A 93 53.22 24.78 -15.82
CA SER A 93 53.83 23.76 -14.97
C SER A 93 53.68 22.33 -15.54
N LEU A 94 52.58 22.06 -16.24
CA LEU A 94 52.33 20.77 -16.89
C LEU A 94 53.01 20.66 -18.26
N MET A 95 53.20 21.78 -18.96
CA MET A 95 53.85 21.81 -20.27
C MET A 95 55.37 21.79 -20.18
N MET A 96 55.96 22.42 -19.14
CA MET A 96 57.39 22.34 -18.89
C MET A 96 57.82 20.92 -18.55
N ASP A 97 58.99 20.51 -19.04
CA ASP A 97 59.58 19.23 -18.70
C ASP A 97 60.30 19.32 -17.36
N PHE A 98 59.67 18.80 -16.31
CA PHE A 98 60.24 18.72 -14.97
C PHE A 98 60.55 17.27 -14.64
N TYR A 99 61.65 17.04 -13.93
CA TYR A 99 62.05 15.71 -13.49
C TYR A 99 60.97 15.01 -12.63
N ASN A 100 60.18 15.80 -11.89
CA ASN A 100 59.06 15.32 -11.08
C ASN A 100 57.76 15.06 -11.88
N LYS A 101 57.70 15.45 -13.15
CA LYS A 101 56.53 15.23 -14.01
C LYS A 101 56.61 13.84 -14.61
N VAL A 102 56.25 12.84 -13.81
CA VAL A 102 56.21 11.44 -14.24
C VAL A 102 54.79 10.92 -14.08
N TYR A 103 54.10 10.70 -15.19
CA TYR A 103 52.76 10.10 -15.18
C TYR A 103 52.86 8.60 -14.85
N SER A 104 51.94 8.12 -14.01
CA SER A 104 51.95 6.75 -13.50
C SER A 104 51.81 5.68 -14.58
N ASN A 105 51.12 6.00 -15.67
CA ASN A 105 50.88 5.12 -16.82
C ASN A 105 51.96 5.21 -17.90
N SER A 106 52.94 6.11 -17.77
CA SER A 106 54.01 6.19 -18.75
C SER A 106 55.00 5.02 -18.62
N ASP A 107 55.79 4.75 -19.65
CA ASP A 107 56.86 3.77 -19.66
C ASP A 107 57.87 4.10 -18.54
N LYS A 108 58.27 5.37 -18.42
CA LYS A 108 59.08 5.86 -17.30
C LYS A 108 58.41 5.60 -15.94
N GLY A 109 57.13 5.94 -15.80
CA GLY A 109 56.40 5.79 -14.54
C GLY A 109 56.16 4.34 -14.12
N THR A 110 55.90 3.45 -15.08
CA THR A 110 55.74 2.02 -14.83
C THR A 110 57.07 1.37 -14.44
N LYS A 111 58.18 1.72 -15.11
CA LYS A 111 59.53 1.27 -14.76
C LYS A 111 59.95 1.74 -13.37
N ILE A 112 59.82 3.03 -13.05
CA ILE A 112 60.14 3.58 -11.73
C ILE A 112 59.37 2.85 -10.62
N ARG A 113 58.06 2.64 -10.80
CA ARG A 113 57.23 1.95 -9.80
C ARG A 113 57.63 0.48 -9.63
N SER A 114 58.04 -0.19 -10.70
CA SER A 114 58.50 -1.58 -10.64
C SER A 114 59.82 -1.76 -9.88
N LEU A 115 60.64 -0.70 -9.82
CA LEU A 115 61.95 -0.68 -9.17
C LEU A 115 61.91 -0.19 -7.72
N TYR A 116 60.74 0.22 -7.23
CA TYR A 116 60.61 0.83 -5.92
C TYR A 116 61.13 -0.09 -4.81
N SER A 117 61.94 0.47 -3.92
CA SER A 117 62.53 -0.21 -2.77
C SER A 117 62.38 0.62 -1.50
N ASN A 118 62.52 -0.03 -0.34
CA ASN A 118 62.46 0.64 0.96
C ASN A 118 63.75 1.41 1.30
N SER A 119 64.78 1.36 0.45
CA SER A 119 66.07 2.03 0.68
C SER A 119 66.09 3.39 -0.01
N GLU A 120 66.12 4.47 0.77
CA GLU A 120 66.17 5.83 0.23
C GLU A 120 67.34 6.05 -0.73
N ASN A 121 68.53 5.54 -0.40
CA ASN A 121 69.72 5.64 -1.26
C ASN A 121 69.53 4.94 -2.61
N GLU A 122 68.85 3.80 -2.61
CA GLU A 122 68.57 3.07 -3.85
C GLU A 122 67.55 3.80 -4.71
N ILE A 123 66.52 4.38 -4.07
CA ILE A 123 65.54 5.24 -4.72
C ILE A 123 66.20 6.48 -5.34
N GLU A 124 67.21 7.09 -4.69
CA GLU A 124 67.96 8.20 -5.27
C GLU A 124 68.68 7.80 -6.56
N GLY A 125 69.28 6.61 -6.60
CA GLY A 125 69.94 6.08 -7.80
C GLY A 125 68.95 5.82 -8.94
N ILE A 126 67.76 5.30 -8.62
CA ILE A 126 66.67 5.10 -9.59
C ILE A 126 66.21 6.44 -10.15
N ALA A 127 65.92 7.40 -9.27
CA ALA A 127 65.44 8.72 -9.68
C ALA A 127 66.48 9.45 -10.55
N ASP A 128 67.76 9.44 -10.17
CA ASP A 128 68.81 10.12 -10.94
C ASP A 128 68.99 9.52 -12.34
N TYR A 129 68.99 8.19 -12.48
CA TYR A 129 69.05 7.54 -13.80
C TYR A 129 67.93 8.02 -14.71
N PHE A 130 66.69 7.94 -14.24
CA PHE A 130 65.51 8.35 -15.01
C PHE A 130 65.42 9.85 -15.24
N ASN A 131 66.18 10.65 -14.50
CA ASN A 131 66.33 12.09 -14.71
C ASN A 131 67.51 12.44 -15.63
N GLY A 132 68.26 11.45 -16.13
CA GLY A 132 69.45 11.67 -16.93
C GLY A 132 70.61 12.30 -16.15
N THR A 133 70.57 12.22 -14.82
CA THR A 133 71.63 12.71 -13.93
C THR A 133 72.43 11.55 -13.36
N PHE A 134 73.62 11.85 -12.85
CA PHE A 134 74.42 10.91 -12.07
C PHE A 134 75.11 11.70 -10.96
N ASN A 135 74.90 11.29 -9.72
CA ASN A 135 75.50 11.98 -8.58
C ASN A 135 76.65 11.16 -7.98
N ALA A 136 77.87 11.52 -8.38
CA ALA A 136 79.09 10.89 -7.90
C ALA A 136 79.34 11.06 -6.39
N HIS A 137 78.67 12.00 -5.71
CA HIS A 137 78.82 12.17 -4.26
C HIS A 137 78.07 11.10 -3.45
N TYR A 138 77.14 10.38 -4.07
CA TYR A 138 76.34 9.33 -3.42
C TYR A 138 76.71 7.93 -3.90
N LEU A 139 77.98 7.65 -4.21
CA LEU A 139 78.51 6.32 -4.62
C LEU A 139 78.44 5.24 -3.52
N ARG A 140 77.39 5.24 -2.70
CA ARG A 140 77.06 4.16 -1.77
C ARG A 140 76.58 2.95 -2.55
N LYS A 141 76.77 1.76 -1.95
CA LYS A 141 76.38 0.49 -2.55
C LYS A 141 74.92 0.48 -3.01
N GLU A 142 74.03 1.02 -2.18
CA GLU A 142 72.58 1.06 -2.42
C GLU A 142 72.22 1.98 -3.59
N TYR A 143 72.86 3.14 -3.71
CA TYR A 143 72.68 4.07 -4.82
C TYR A 143 73.10 3.46 -6.15
N LEU A 144 74.31 2.89 -6.20
CA LEU A 144 74.81 2.18 -7.38
C LEU A 144 73.89 1.02 -7.74
N THR A 145 73.36 0.29 -6.75
CA THR A 145 72.40 -0.79 -6.96
C THR A 145 71.13 -0.27 -7.66
N GLY A 146 70.56 0.83 -7.20
CA GLY A 146 69.37 1.44 -7.79
C GLY A 146 69.62 1.97 -9.22
N TYR A 147 70.75 2.62 -9.43
CA TYR A 147 71.15 3.13 -10.74
C TYR A 147 71.34 2.00 -11.75
N ILE A 148 72.08 0.95 -11.36
CA ILE A 148 72.32 -0.23 -12.19
C ILE A 148 71.01 -0.98 -12.49
N LYS A 149 70.14 -1.20 -11.49
CA LYS A 149 68.81 -1.80 -11.71
C LYS A 149 67.98 -1.00 -12.72
N SER A 150 68.10 0.32 -12.70
CA SER A 150 67.40 1.19 -13.66
C SER A 150 67.95 1.05 -15.07
N VAL A 151 69.28 1.01 -15.23
CA VAL A 151 69.93 0.72 -16.52
C VAL A 151 69.48 -0.63 -17.06
N PHE A 152 69.41 -1.65 -16.21
CA PHE A 152 68.96 -3.01 -16.58
C PHE A 152 67.53 -3.04 -17.12
N ILE A 153 66.60 -2.35 -16.46
CA ILE A 153 65.19 -2.34 -16.87
C ILE A 153 64.96 -1.45 -18.09
N ASP A 154 65.70 -0.35 -18.21
CA ASP A 154 65.48 0.64 -19.26
C ASP A 154 66.21 0.29 -20.56
N ASN A 155 67.43 -0.26 -20.48
CA ASN A 155 68.28 -0.61 -21.61
C ASN A 155 68.95 -2.00 -21.44
N PRO A 156 68.16 -3.10 -21.43
CA PRO A 156 68.65 -4.45 -21.16
C PRO A 156 69.69 -4.96 -22.16
N LYS A 157 69.72 -4.39 -23.38
CA LYS A 157 70.68 -4.72 -24.45
C LYS A 157 72.13 -4.39 -24.11
N LEU A 158 72.36 -3.54 -23.10
CA LEU A 158 73.71 -3.21 -22.62
C LEU A 158 74.38 -4.36 -21.88
N PHE A 159 73.63 -5.41 -21.51
CA PHE A 159 74.13 -6.58 -20.80
C PHE A 159 74.01 -7.82 -21.71
N SER A 160 75.12 -8.56 -21.86
CA SER A 160 75.37 -9.61 -22.88
C SER A 160 74.25 -10.63 -23.15
N ASN A 161 74.30 -11.21 -24.36
CA ASN A 161 73.39 -12.10 -25.11
C ASN A 161 72.44 -13.09 -24.38
N GLY A 162 72.57 -13.40 -23.09
CA GLY A 162 71.60 -14.21 -22.35
C GLY A 162 70.51 -13.38 -21.64
N PHE A 163 70.78 -12.11 -21.36
CA PHE A 163 69.86 -11.26 -20.58
C PHE A 163 68.78 -10.62 -21.46
N GLU A 164 69.12 -10.27 -22.71
CA GLU A 164 68.14 -9.78 -23.69
C GLU A 164 67.05 -10.83 -23.95
N GLU A 165 67.41 -12.11 -24.07
CA GLU A 165 66.44 -13.20 -24.24
C GLU A 165 65.51 -13.35 -23.02
N LEU A 166 66.07 -13.33 -21.80
CA LEU A 166 65.28 -13.37 -20.56
C LEU A 166 64.35 -12.15 -20.42
N PHE A 167 64.83 -10.97 -20.82
CA PHE A 167 64.03 -9.74 -20.80
C PHE A 167 62.90 -9.80 -21.84
N LEU A 168 63.17 -10.27 -23.06
CA LEU A 168 62.15 -10.46 -24.09
C LEU A 168 61.08 -11.46 -23.64
N LYS A 169 61.50 -12.59 -23.04
CA LYS A 169 60.58 -13.59 -22.45
C LYS A 169 59.74 -13.00 -21.32
N SER A 170 60.35 -12.21 -20.43
CA SER A 170 59.66 -11.47 -19.37
C SER A 170 58.62 -10.50 -19.93
N LYS A 171 58.97 -9.77 -21.00
CA LYS A 171 58.07 -8.83 -21.67
C LYS A 171 56.87 -9.55 -22.32
N GLU A 172 57.12 -10.68 -22.95
CA GLU A 172 56.08 -11.54 -23.54
C GLU A 172 55.15 -12.11 -22.46
N TYR A 173 55.72 -12.65 -21.37
CA TYR A 173 54.95 -13.17 -20.23
C TYR A 173 54.09 -12.08 -19.56
N ASN A 174 54.64 -10.87 -19.42
CA ASN A 174 53.90 -9.71 -18.93
C ASN A 174 52.78 -9.27 -19.88
N SER A 175 52.99 -9.37 -21.19
CA SER A 175 51.95 -9.10 -22.19
C SER A 175 50.79 -10.08 -22.07
N GLU A 176 51.09 -11.38 -21.97
CA GLU A 176 50.08 -12.42 -21.78
C GLU A 176 49.36 -12.28 -20.44
N LEU A 177 50.08 -12.01 -19.35
CA LEU A 177 49.47 -11.71 -18.05
C LEU A 177 48.54 -10.50 -18.10
N LYS A 178 48.93 -9.43 -18.80
CA LYS A 178 48.05 -8.26 -19.01
C LYS A 178 46.80 -8.63 -19.80
N LYS A 179 46.92 -9.44 -20.86
CA LYS A 179 45.75 -9.90 -21.65
C LYS A 179 44.80 -10.73 -20.78
N VAL A 180 45.33 -11.72 -20.06
CA VAL A 180 44.52 -12.58 -19.16
C VAL A 180 43.88 -11.76 -18.05
N SER A 181 44.63 -10.85 -17.44
CA SER A 181 44.11 -9.94 -16.41
C SER A 181 42.98 -9.06 -16.96
N ASN A 182 43.17 -8.43 -18.11
CA ASN A 182 42.14 -7.59 -18.74
C ASN A 182 40.90 -8.40 -19.12
N ALA A 183 41.07 -9.61 -19.67
CA ALA A 183 39.96 -10.50 -20.01
C ALA A 183 39.17 -10.90 -18.74
N THR A 184 39.88 -11.21 -17.66
CA THR A 184 39.29 -11.57 -16.36
C THR A 184 38.54 -10.40 -15.76
N ILE A 185 39.10 -9.17 -15.81
CA ILE A 185 38.43 -7.95 -15.36
C ILE A 185 37.17 -7.69 -16.19
N HIS A 186 37.25 -7.83 -17.52
CA HIS A 186 36.09 -7.68 -18.40
C HIS A 186 34.98 -8.68 -18.06
N GLN A 187 35.34 -9.96 -17.88
CA GLN A 187 34.39 -11.01 -17.52
C GLN A 187 33.75 -10.74 -16.16
N SER A 188 34.55 -10.37 -15.16
CA SER A 188 34.06 -10.02 -13.82
C SER A 188 33.10 -8.82 -13.86
N ASN A 189 33.44 -7.76 -14.61
CA ASN A 189 32.57 -6.60 -14.79
C ASN A 189 31.26 -6.97 -15.51
N SER A 190 31.32 -7.84 -16.52
CA SER A 190 30.11 -8.31 -17.21
C SER A 190 29.18 -9.09 -16.28
N PHE A 191 29.74 -9.98 -15.45
CA PHE A 191 29.00 -10.73 -14.44
C PHE A 191 28.39 -9.82 -13.36
N LEU A 192 29.15 -8.83 -12.87
CA LEU A 192 28.64 -7.85 -11.90
C LEU A 192 27.50 -7.00 -12.47
N ASN A 193 27.58 -6.61 -13.75
CA ASN A 193 26.49 -5.90 -14.42
C ASN A 193 25.25 -6.79 -14.58
N GLU A 194 25.42 -8.06 -14.93
CA GLU A 194 24.31 -9.00 -15.02
C GLU A 194 23.65 -9.23 -13.66
N LEU A 195 24.45 -9.44 -12.60
CA LEU A 195 23.94 -9.52 -11.22
C LEU A 195 23.19 -8.24 -10.81
N ARG A 196 23.72 -7.07 -11.14
CA ARG A 196 23.07 -5.79 -10.85
C ARG A 196 21.70 -5.70 -11.52
N ASN A 197 21.63 -6.05 -12.80
CA ASN A 197 20.37 -6.05 -13.55
C ASN A 197 19.36 -7.05 -12.97
N GLN A 198 19.82 -8.25 -12.57
CA GLN A 198 18.96 -9.24 -11.91
C GLN A 198 18.44 -8.72 -10.56
N VAL A 199 19.30 -8.15 -9.71
CA VAL A 199 18.91 -7.56 -8.42
C VAL A 199 17.90 -6.43 -8.61
N GLU A 200 18.09 -5.57 -9.61
CA GLU A 200 17.18 -4.46 -9.91
C GLU A 200 15.83 -4.97 -10.45
N SER A 201 15.83 -6.03 -11.25
CA SER A 201 14.60 -6.71 -11.70
C SER A 201 13.85 -7.39 -10.54
N ILE A 202 14.56 -8.03 -9.61
CA ILE A 202 13.96 -8.66 -8.41
C ILE A 202 13.39 -7.58 -7.50
N LYS A 203 14.11 -6.48 -7.30
CA LYS A 203 13.65 -5.35 -6.48
C LYS A 203 12.36 -4.76 -7.05
N SER A 204 12.37 -4.39 -8.33
CA SER A 204 11.19 -3.82 -9.00
C SER A 204 10.01 -4.78 -9.02
N SER A 205 10.24 -6.08 -9.30
CA SER A 205 9.20 -7.10 -9.21
C SER A 205 8.65 -7.24 -7.78
N GLY A 206 9.52 -7.23 -6.77
CA GLY A 206 9.14 -7.30 -5.36
C GLY A 206 8.31 -6.09 -4.91
N GLU A 207 8.71 -4.88 -5.32
CA GLU A 207 7.95 -3.64 -5.07
C GLU A 207 6.56 -3.71 -5.70
N ASN A 208 6.46 -4.19 -6.94
CA ASN A 208 5.17 -4.32 -7.65
C ASN A 208 4.26 -5.37 -7.01
N ILE A 209 4.81 -6.53 -6.63
CA ILE A 209 4.10 -7.60 -5.92
C ILE A 209 3.60 -7.06 -4.57
N PHE A 210 4.46 -6.38 -3.80
CA PHE A 210 4.10 -5.81 -2.52
C PHE A 210 3.01 -4.75 -2.64
N ALA A 211 3.12 -3.83 -3.60
CA ALA A 211 2.10 -2.81 -3.87
C ALA A 211 0.76 -3.45 -4.25
N THR A 212 0.78 -4.47 -5.12
CA THR A 212 -0.43 -5.20 -5.54
C THR A 212 -1.08 -5.93 -4.37
N HIS A 213 -0.29 -6.63 -3.54
CA HIS A 213 -0.81 -7.31 -2.35
C HIS A 213 -1.36 -6.31 -1.33
N LYS A 214 -0.67 -5.19 -1.08
CA LYS A 214 -1.15 -4.15 -0.18
C LYS A 214 -2.48 -3.57 -0.66
N HIS A 215 -2.60 -3.24 -1.94
CA HIS A 215 -3.86 -2.76 -2.53
C HIS A 215 -4.97 -3.79 -2.35
N ARG A 216 -4.73 -5.05 -2.72
CA ARG A 216 -5.69 -6.15 -2.57
C ARG A 216 -6.13 -6.35 -1.13
N THR A 217 -5.22 -6.29 -0.16
CA THR A 217 -5.57 -6.44 1.26
C THR A 217 -6.45 -5.30 1.76
N VAL A 218 -6.10 -4.05 1.41
CA VAL A 218 -6.90 -2.88 1.81
C VAL A 218 -8.28 -2.90 1.17
N GLU A 219 -8.36 -3.26 -0.12
CA GLU A 219 -9.60 -3.37 -0.85
C GLU A 219 -10.48 -4.50 -0.30
N PHE A 220 -9.87 -5.67 -0.05
CA PHE A 220 -10.52 -6.81 0.61
C PHE A 220 -11.06 -6.43 1.99
N GLU A 221 -10.27 -5.77 2.84
CA GLU A 221 -10.70 -5.34 4.17
C GLU A 221 -11.90 -4.38 4.09
N LYS A 222 -11.83 -3.40 3.18
CA LYS A 222 -12.91 -2.43 2.97
C LYS A 222 -14.19 -3.10 2.47
N GLU A 223 -14.07 -4.02 1.50
CA GLU A 223 -15.21 -4.74 0.94
C GLU A 223 -15.86 -5.68 1.97
N TYR A 224 -15.04 -6.43 2.71
CA TYR A 224 -15.54 -7.35 3.74
C TYR A 224 -16.15 -6.61 4.91
N LYS A 225 -15.57 -5.49 5.35
CA LYS A 225 -16.17 -4.66 6.39
C LYS A 225 -17.54 -4.16 5.96
N LYS A 226 -17.66 -3.65 4.73
CA LYS A 226 -18.96 -3.21 4.18
C LYS A 226 -19.99 -4.34 4.12
N LYS A 227 -19.60 -5.52 3.61
CA LYS A 227 -20.48 -6.70 3.56
C LYS A 227 -20.89 -7.17 4.96
N PHE A 228 -19.96 -7.17 5.91
CA PHE A 228 -20.23 -7.56 7.30
C PHE A 228 -21.20 -6.59 7.97
N ASP A 229 -20.99 -5.28 7.81
CA ASP A 229 -21.89 -4.25 8.35
C ASP A 229 -23.31 -4.37 7.75
N GLU A 230 -23.42 -4.68 6.45
CA GLU A 230 -24.70 -4.91 5.79
C GLU A 230 -25.41 -6.17 6.30
N ILE A 231 -24.67 -7.27 6.48
CA ILE A 231 -25.19 -8.51 7.07
C ILE A 231 -25.65 -8.28 8.51
N LEU A 232 -24.85 -7.58 9.32
CA LEU A 232 -25.17 -7.27 10.71
C LEU A 232 -26.47 -6.45 10.78
N LYS A 233 -26.59 -5.40 9.97
CA LYS A 233 -27.80 -4.58 9.89
C LYS A 233 -29.03 -5.39 9.48
N ASN A 234 -28.90 -6.25 8.47
CA ASN A 234 -30.00 -7.11 8.02
C ASN A 234 -30.39 -8.14 9.09
N TYR A 235 -29.42 -8.64 9.86
CA TYR A 235 -29.66 -9.56 10.96
C TYR A 235 -30.36 -8.88 12.15
N GLU A 236 -29.94 -7.68 12.53
CA GLU A 236 -30.58 -6.87 13.57
C GLU A 236 -32.04 -6.55 13.21
N GLU A 237 -32.32 -6.13 11.97
CA GLU A 237 -33.70 -5.89 11.51
C GLU A 237 -34.52 -7.19 11.47
N LYS A 238 -33.89 -8.32 11.09
CA LYS A 238 -34.55 -9.63 11.17
C LYS A 238 -34.97 -9.96 12.60
N LEU A 239 -34.09 -9.77 13.58
CA LEU A 239 -34.40 -9.99 15.00
C LEU A 239 -35.55 -9.09 15.48
N ARG A 240 -35.54 -7.83 15.06
CA ARG A 240 -36.56 -6.83 15.43
C ARG A 240 -37.96 -7.20 14.94
N ILE A 241 -38.08 -7.81 13.77
CA ILE A 241 -39.38 -8.19 13.15
C ILE A 241 -39.78 -9.63 13.44
N SER A 242 -38.82 -10.54 13.71
CA SER A 242 -39.13 -11.94 13.97
C SER A 242 -39.94 -12.16 15.24
N ALA A 243 -39.67 -11.39 16.31
CA ALA A 243 -40.43 -11.50 17.55
C ALA A 243 -41.90 -11.03 17.38
N PRO A 244 -42.19 -9.86 16.76
CA PRO A 244 -43.55 -9.50 16.39
C PRO A 244 -44.24 -10.50 15.46
N ALA A 245 -43.54 -11.07 14.48
CA ALA A 245 -44.10 -12.08 13.58
C ALA A 245 -44.55 -13.33 14.36
N GLN A 246 -43.70 -13.85 15.26
CA GLN A 246 -44.06 -14.96 16.14
C GLN A 246 -45.27 -14.63 17.03
N TYR A 247 -45.31 -13.42 17.59
CA TYR A 247 -46.45 -12.96 18.38
C TYR A 247 -47.77 -12.97 17.58
N TRP A 248 -47.77 -12.47 16.34
CA TRP A 248 -48.96 -12.46 15.48
C TRP A 248 -49.41 -13.87 15.11
N GLN A 249 -48.47 -14.79 14.88
CA GLN A 249 -48.77 -16.20 14.67
C GLN A 249 -49.44 -16.82 15.90
N GLU A 250 -48.93 -16.55 17.11
CA GLU A 250 -49.55 -16.99 18.35
C GLU A 250 -50.96 -16.40 18.52
N MET A 251 -51.15 -15.12 18.23
CA MET A 251 -52.45 -14.45 18.29
C MET A 251 -53.46 -15.03 17.30
N GLU A 252 -53.07 -15.30 16.05
CA GLU A 252 -53.91 -15.97 15.05
C GLU A 252 -54.45 -17.29 15.62
N THR A 253 -53.56 -18.15 16.14
CA THR A 253 -53.96 -19.46 16.68
C THR A 253 -54.86 -19.32 17.91
N HIS A 254 -54.60 -18.33 18.77
CA HIS A 254 -55.40 -18.06 19.95
C HIS A 254 -56.82 -17.59 19.60
N TYR A 255 -56.96 -16.67 18.64
CA TYR A 255 -58.26 -16.18 18.20
C TYR A 255 -59.06 -17.24 17.42
N LEU A 256 -58.40 -18.07 16.59
CA LEU A 256 -59.05 -19.21 15.94
C LEU A 256 -59.63 -20.19 16.96
N LYS A 257 -58.87 -20.54 18.00
CA LYS A 257 -59.34 -21.42 19.08
C LYS A 257 -60.55 -20.82 19.80
N LYS A 258 -60.53 -19.52 20.13
CA LYS A 258 -61.67 -18.83 20.74
C LYS A 258 -62.89 -18.78 19.80
N GLY A 259 -62.69 -18.44 18.53
CA GLY A 259 -63.74 -18.44 17.51
C GLY A 259 -64.41 -19.80 17.35
N HIS A 260 -63.63 -20.88 17.33
CA HIS A 260 -64.16 -22.25 17.30
C HIS A 260 -64.97 -22.60 18.55
N ARG A 261 -64.56 -22.17 19.74
CA ARG A 261 -65.35 -22.38 20.98
C ARG A 261 -66.70 -21.65 20.90
N TRP A 262 -66.71 -20.38 20.50
CA TRP A 262 -67.95 -19.60 20.35
C TRP A 262 -68.84 -20.14 19.23
N ARG A 263 -68.26 -20.65 18.14
CA ARG A 263 -68.99 -21.34 17.07
C ARG A 263 -69.70 -22.58 17.61
N ASN A 264 -68.98 -23.44 18.33
CA ASN A 264 -69.54 -24.66 18.89
C ASN A 264 -70.64 -24.33 19.92
N LEU A 265 -70.46 -23.29 20.74
CA LEU A 265 -71.49 -22.79 21.64
C LEU A 265 -72.71 -22.23 20.86
N SER A 266 -72.49 -21.54 19.74
CA SER A 266 -73.58 -21.05 18.88
C SER A 266 -74.40 -22.20 18.31
N PHE A 267 -73.74 -23.28 17.86
CA PHE A 267 -74.44 -24.49 17.40
C PHE A 267 -75.22 -25.17 18.54
N LEU A 268 -74.65 -25.22 19.75
CA LEU A 268 -75.35 -25.75 20.93
C LEU A 268 -76.60 -24.93 21.25
N ILE A 269 -76.49 -23.59 21.32
CA ILE A 269 -77.63 -22.69 21.58
C ILE A 269 -78.66 -22.81 20.47
N GLY A 270 -78.25 -22.85 19.20
CA GLY A 270 -79.14 -23.02 18.06
C GLY A 270 -79.91 -24.35 18.13
N GLY A 271 -79.21 -25.45 18.43
CA GLY A 271 -79.81 -26.77 18.63
C GLY A 271 -80.81 -26.78 19.79
N LEU A 272 -80.45 -26.19 20.94
CA LEU A 272 -81.35 -26.03 22.09
C LEU A 272 -82.58 -25.19 21.75
N THR A 273 -82.41 -24.13 20.95
CA THR A 273 -83.52 -23.26 20.50
C THR A 273 -84.50 -24.06 19.65
N ILE A 274 -84.01 -24.81 18.65
CA ILE A 274 -84.83 -25.66 17.78
C ILE A 274 -85.52 -26.76 18.59
N SER A 275 -84.80 -27.39 19.51
CA SER A 275 -85.36 -28.43 20.39
C SER A 275 -86.45 -27.86 21.29
N PHE A 276 -86.24 -26.68 21.89
CA PHE A 276 -87.21 -26.01 22.76
C PHE A 276 -88.50 -25.65 21.99
N ILE A 277 -88.36 -25.07 20.78
CA ILE A 277 -89.49 -24.76 19.91
C ILE A 277 -90.25 -26.05 19.52
N SER A 278 -89.53 -27.12 19.18
CA SER A 278 -90.13 -28.40 18.80
C SER A 278 -90.90 -29.04 19.97
N VAL A 279 -90.35 -29.03 21.19
CA VAL A 279 -91.02 -29.55 22.38
C VAL A 279 -92.30 -28.76 22.67
N ILE A 280 -92.25 -27.43 22.61
CA ILE A 280 -93.44 -26.58 22.79
C ILE A 280 -94.51 -26.88 21.72
N PHE A 281 -94.09 -27.11 20.47
CA PHE A 281 -94.99 -27.42 19.37
C PHE A 281 -95.71 -28.76 19.54
N PHE A 282 -94.99 -29.82 19.94
CA PHE A 282 -95.57 -31.17 20.09
C PHE A 282 -96.24 -31.43 21.44
N PHE A 283 -95.77 -30.81 22.53
CA PHE A 283 -96.26 -31.05 23.90
C PHE A 283 -96.94 -29.80 24.50
N TYR A 284 -97.64 -29.03 23.68
CA TYR A 284 -98.28 -27.80 24.12
C TYR A 284 -99.24 -28.05 25.31
N PRO A 285 -99.07 -27.38 26.47
CA PRO A 285 -99.88 -27.66 27.64
C PRO A 285 -101.36 -27.33 27.40
N SER A 286 -102.25 -28.29 27.68
CA SER A 286 -103.70 -28.17 27.44
C SER A 286 -104.37 -27.00 28.19
N HIS A 287 -103.81 -26.56 29.32
CA HIS A 287 -104.30 -25.41 30.11
C HIS A 287 -103.85 -24.04 29.54
N TRP A 288 -103.06 -24.02 28.47
CA TRP A 288 -102.70 -22.82 27.70
C TRP A 288 -103.42 -22.78 26.34
N SER A 289 -104.31 -23.73 26.05
CA SER A 289 -105.02 -23.83 24.77
C SER A 289 -105.76 -22.53 24.41
N PRO A 290 -105.74 -22.10 23.14
CA PRO A 290 -106.36 -20.85 22.69
C PRO A 290 -107.90 -20.89 22.66
N ASP A 291 -108.52 -22.04 22.90
CA ASP A 291 -109.99 -22.23 22.84
C ASP A 291 -110.77 -21.35 23.83
N VAL A 292 -110.10 -20.83 24.88
CA VAL A 292 -110.68 -19.84 25.80
C VAL A 292 -109.64 -18.76 26.10
N PHE A 293 -109.90 -17.50 25.75
CA PHE A 293 -109.01 -16.38 26.05
C PHE A 293 -108.96 -16.14 27.58
N SER A 294 -108.01 -16.78 28.25
CA SER A 294 -107.82 -16.71 29.70
C SER A 294 -106.53 -15.97 30.06
N LEU A 295 -106.47 -15.38 31.26
CA LEU A 295 -105.25 -14.75 31.80
C LEU A 295 -104.05 -15.72 31.80
N GLN A 296 -104.31 -17.03 31.94
CA GLN A 296 -103.30 -18.07 31.98
C GLN A 296 -102.71 -18.37 30.59
N SER A 297 -103.55 -18.36 29.54
CA SER A 297 -103.11 -18.54 28.15
C SER A 297 -102.23 -17.37 27.69
N VAL A 298 -102.56 -16.13 28.10
CA VAL A 298 -101.75 -14.93 27.81
C VAL A 298 -100.39 -14.98 28.51
N LYS A 299 -100.35 -15.39 29.79
CA LYS A 299 -99.11 -15.57 30.54
C LYS A 299 -98.20 -16.63 29.90
N GLY A 300 -98.76 -17.76 29.46
CA GLY A 300 -98.02 -18.83 28.78
C GLY A 300 -97.38 -18.36 27.47
N ALA A 301 -98.16 -17.71 26.60
CA ALA A 301 -97.65 -17.17 25.34
C ALA A 301 -96.56 -16.10 25.54
N LEU A 302 -96.73 -15.22 26.53
CA LEU A 302 -95.75 -14.19 26.88
C LEU A 302 -94.44 -14.80 27.40
N LEU A 303 -94.51 -15.80 28.28
CA LEU A 303 -93.32 -16.51 28.79
C LEU A 303 -92.57 -17.25 27.68
N ILE A 304 -93.29 -17.92 26.77
CA ILE A 304 -92.69 -18.59 25.59
C ILE A 304 -92.02 -17.55 24.69
N GLY A 305 -92.69 -16.42 24.42
CA GLY A 305 -92.14 -15.33 23.62
C GLY A 305 -90.85 -14.73 24.22
N ILE A 306 -90.82 -14.50 25.53
CA ILE A 306 -89.63 -14.04 26.26
C ILE A 306 -88.51 -15.09 26.18
N ALA A 307 -88.83 -16.37 26.38
CA ALA A 307 -87.84 -17.45 26.32
C ALA A 307 -87.21 -17.56 24.92
N ILE A 308 -88.03 -17.60 23.85
CA ILE A 308 -87.54 -17.65 22.47
C ILE A 308 -86.70 -16.40 22.14
N SER A 309 -87.18 -15.21 22.50
CA SER A 309 -86.46 -13.96 22.30
C SER A 309 -85.09 -13.97 23.00
N THR A 310 -85.03 -14.52 24.22
CA THR A 310 -83.78 -14.68 24.98
C THR A 310 -82.82 -15.64 24.27
N PHE A 311 -83.29 -16.79 23.81
CA PHE A 311 -82.47 -17.75 23.04
C PHE A 311 -81.94 -17.14 21.74
N VAL A 312 -82.79 -16.45 20.98
CA VAL A 312 -82.39 -15.76 19.74
C VAL A 312 -81.37 -14.66 20.03
N TYR A 313 -81.53 -13.93 21.12
CA TYR A 313 -80.58 -12.91 21.54
C TYR A 313 -79.21 -13.51 21.93
N LEU A 314 -79.19 -14.60 22.70
CA LEU A 314 -77.96 -15.33 23.06
C LEU A 314 -77.27 -15.93 21.83
N LEU A 315 -78.04 -16.46 20.89
CA LEU A 315 -77.53 -16.96 19.61
C LEU A 315 -76.88 -15.82 18.81
N ARG A 316 -77.55 -14.67 18.72
CA ARG A 316 -77.03 -13.48 18.02
C ARG A 316 -75.72 -13.00 18.63
N ILE A 317 -75.62 -12.93 19.97
CA ILE A 317 -74.37 -12.57 20.66
C ILE A 317 -73.27 -13.58 20.35
N SER A 318 -73.56 -14.87 20.43
CA SER A 318 -72.57 -15.93 20.21
C SER A 318 -72.04 -15.94 18.78
N ILE A 319 -72.90 -15.68 17.79
CA ILE A 319 -72.51 -15.50 16.38
C ILE A 319 -71.63 -14.25 16.22
N LYS A 320 -72.01 -13.11 16.81
CA LYS A 320 -71.20 -11.88 16.79
C LYS A 320 -69.80 -12.09 17.40
N LEU A 321 -69.71 -12.80 18.52
CA LEU A 321 -68.44 -13.13 19.16
C LEU A 321 -67.60 -14.09 18.32
N THR A 322 -68.24 -15.05 17.64
CA THR A 322 -67.57 -15.95 16.70
C THR A 322 -66.93 -15.17 15.55
N LEU A 323 -67.71 -14.33 14.88
CA LEU A 323 -67.24 -13.50 13.75
C LEU A 323 -66.13 -12.54 14.19
N SER A 324 -66.27 -11.91 15.36
CA SER A 324 -65.24 -11.04 15.93
C SER A 324 -63.89 -11.75 16.12
N ASN A 325 -63.89 -12.95 16.71
CA ASN A 325 -62.66 -13.71 16.90
C ASN A 325 -62.05 -14.16 15.56
N TYR A 326 -62.87 -14.51 14.56
CA TYR A 326 -62.34 -14.83 13.23
C TYR A 326 -61.76 -13.60 12.51
N HIS A 327 -62.39 -12.42 12.62
CA HIS A 327 -61.81 -11.18 12.09
C HIS A 327 -60.46 -10.86 12.74
N LEU A 328 -60.34 -11.00 14.07
CA LEU A 328 -59.08 -10.80 14.77
C LEU A 328 -58.01 -11.83 14.36
N ALA A 329 -58.41 -13.07 14.06
CA ALA A 329 -57.50 -14.07 13.53
C ALA A 329 -57.00 -13.72 12.11
N VAL A 330 -57.88 -13.22 11.24
CA VAL A 330 -57.52 -12.78 9.89
C VAL A 330 -56.58 -11.56 9.95
N ASP A 331 -56.86 -10.56 10.78
CA ASP A 331 -55.96 -9.42 10.99
C ASP A 331 -54.57 -9.85 11.48
N ALA A 332 -54.50 -10.75 12.46
CA ALA A 332 -53.23 -11.31 12.94
C ALA A 332 -52.46 -12.04 11.83
N LYS A 333 -53.18 -12.80 10.98
CA LYS A 333 -52.59 -13.49 9.82
C LYS A 333 -52.06 -12.52 8.76
N GLU A 334 -52.80 -11.46 8.45
CA GLU A 334 -52.39 -10.42 7.50
C GLU A 334 -51.11 -9.73 7.98
N ARG A 335 -51.02 -9.40 9.28
CA ARG A 335 -49.79 -8.83 9.89
C ARG A 335 -48.61 -9.79 9.88
N LEU A 336 -48.84 -11.08 10.09
CA LEU A 336 -47.81 -12.11 9.94
C LEU A 336 -47.27 -12.14 8.49
N GLN A 337 -48.16 -12.12 7.50
CA GLN A 337 -47.78 -12.11 6.08
C GLN A 337 -47.03 -10.83 5.71
N LEU A 338 -47.48 -9.66 6.19
CA LEU A 338 -46.77 -8.39 6.02
C LEU A 338 -45.37 -8.42 6.66
N SER A 339 -45.21 -9.08 7.81
CA SER A 339 -43.91 -9.24 8.47
C SER A 339 -42.95 -10.05 7.60
N HIS A 340 -43.43 -11.15 7.02
CA HIS A 340 -42.62 -11.96 6.10
C HIS A 340 -42.32 -11.24 4.79
N PHE A 341 -43.28 -10.51 4.23
CA PHE A 341 -43.10 -9.69 3.04
C PHE A 341 -42.05 -8.59 3.28
N TYR A 342 -42.09 -7.91 4.43
CA TYR A 342 -41.08 -6.93 4.84
C TYR A 342 -39.68 -7.54 4.92
N LEU A 343 -39.55 -8.72 5.53
CA LEU A 343 -38.27 -9.43 5.63
C LEU A 343 -37.73 -9.88 4.26
N ALA A 344 -38.61 -10.30 3.36
CA ALA A 344 -38.24 -10.67 1.99
C ALA A 344 -37.75 -9.45 1.19
N MET A 345 -38.48 -8.34 1.26
CA MET A 345 -38.13 -7.08 0.60
C MET A 345 -36.83 -6.45 1.16
N LEU A 346 -36.59 -6.56 2.47
CA LEU A 346 -35.32 -6.13 3.07
C LEU A 346 -34.13 -6.94 2.52
N LYS A 347 -34.31 -8.25 2.32
CA LYS A 347 -33.27 -9.13 1.76
C LYS A 347 -32.93 -8.78 0.31
N GLU A 348 -33.91 -8.34 -0.47
CA GLU A 348 -33.73 -7.97 -1.88
C GLU A 348 -33.31 -6.50 -2.07
N GLY A 349 -33.15 -5.73 -0.98
CA GLY A 349 -32.73 -4.33 -1.01
C GLY A 349 -33.81 -3.36 -1.52
N GLY A 350 -35.06 -3.79 -1.63
CA GLY A 350 -36.12 -3.12 -2.40
C GLY A 350 -36.99 -2.10 -1.66
N LEU A 351 -36.62 -1.64 -0.46
CA LEU A 351 -37.48 -0.72 0.33
C LEU A 351 -36.80 0.63 0.57
N GLU A 352 -37.36 1.69 -0.03
CA GLU A 352 -37.10 3.09 0.32
C GLU A 352 -37.60 3.39 1.75
N LYS A 353 -37.12 4.48 2.34
CA LYS A 353 -37.34 4.78 3.77
C LYS A 353 -38.82 5.02 4.07
N GLU A 354 -39.52 5.59 3.11
CA GLU A 354 -40.94 5.92 3.12
C GLU A 354 -41.79 4.63 3.13
N ASP A 355 -41.46 3.66 2.28
CA ASP A 355 -42.13 2.36 2.22
C ASP A 355 -41.93 1.53 3.50
N ARG A 356 -40.75 1.63 4.11
CA ARG A 356 -40.47 0.97 5.40
C ARG A 356 -41.39 1.49 6.50
N ASN A 357 -41.59 2.81 6.55
CA ASN A 357 -42.45 3.42 7.57
C ASN A 357 -43.91 3.02 7.38
N LEU A 358 -44.39 2.93 6.13
CA LEU A 358 -45.73 2.47 5.81
C LEU A 358 -45.97 1.01 6.26
N VAL A 359 -45.03 0.10 5.96
CA VAL A 359 -45.14 -1.30 6.37
C VAL A 359 -45.07 -1.45 7.89
N LEU A 360 -44.18 -0.71 8.58
CA LEU A 360 -44.12 -0.70 10.04
C LEU A 360 -45.42 -0.15 10.66
N GLN A 361 -46.01 0.88 10.07
CA GLN A 361 -47.29 1.41 10.53
C GLN A 361 -48.43 0.39 10.36
N ALA A 362 -48.47 -0.34 9.25
CA ALA A 362 -49.44 -1.42 9.04
C ALA A 362 -49.24 -2.58 10.03
N LEU A 363 -47.99 -2.91 10.38
CA LEU A 363 -47.65 -3.97 11.33
C LEU A 363 -48.01 -3.64 12.78
N PHE A 364 -47.79 -2.38 13.19
CA PHE A 364 -47.96 -1.95 14.58
C PHE A 364 -49.21 -1.12 14.84
N GLY A 365 -49.94 -0.69 13.80
CA GLY A 365 -51.18 0.08 13.92
C GLY A 365 -52.30 -0.67 14.66
N ARG A 366 -53.27 0.03 15.24
CA ARG A 366 -54.38 -0.60 15.97
C ARG A 366 -55.34 -1.29 14.99
N ALA A 367 -55.87 -2.46 15.35
CA ALA A 367 -56.90 -3.15 14.57
C ALA A 367 -58.29 -2.60 14.91
N ASP A 368 -59.01 -2.10 13.90
CA ASP A 368 -60.40 -1.68 14.04
C ASP A 368 -61.31 -2.91 14.07
N SER A 369 -61.52 -3.49 15.26
CA SER A 369 -62.55 -4.50 15.42
C SER A 369 -63.93 -3.82 15.48
N GLY A 370 -64.91 -4.33 14.73
CA GLY A 370 -66.27 -3.78 14.66
C GLY A 370 -67.07 -3.76 15.98
N LEU A 371 -66.48 -4.21 17.09
CA LEU A 371 -67.04 -4.10 18.45
C LEU A 371 -66.50 -2.89 19.24
N LEU A 372 -65.41 -2.26 18.77
CA LEU A 372 -64.73 -1.13 19.41
C LEU A 372 -64.92 0.19 18.64
N GLN A 373 -65.92 0.27 17.76
CA GLN A 373 -66.26 1.53 17.11
C GLN A 373 -66.72 2.55 18.16
N GLY A 374 -65.82 3.46 18.53
CA GLY A 374 -66.13 4.61 19.39
C GLY A 374 -65.12 4.94 20.49
N ASP A 375 -64.12 4.09 20.74
CA ASP A 375 -63.16 4.37 21.82
C ASP A 375 -61.90 5.07 21.28
N SER A 376 -61.97 6.41 21.25
CA SER A 376 -60.93 7.37 20.84
C SER A 376 -59.73 7.37 21.81
N GLY A 377 -59.10 6.21 22.01
CA GLY A 377 -57.79 6.10 22.64
C GLY A 377 -56.68 6.51 21.67
N PRO A 378 -55.54 7.02 22.18
CA PRO A 378 -54.50 7.63 21.34
C PRO A 378 -53.96 6.65 20.30
N THR A 379 -54.09 7.01 19.02
CA THR A 379 -53.40 6.38 17.90
C THR A 379 -51.88 6.51 18.08
N LEU A 380 -51.14 5.46 17.69
CA LEU A 380 -49.68 5.49 17.63
C LEU A 380 -49.22 6.79 16.94
N PRO A 381 -48.24 7.54 17.51
CA PRO A 381 -47.76 8.76 16.90
C PRO A 381 -47.29 8.47 15.48
N ILE A 382 -47.79 9.25 14.53
CA ILE A 382 -47.49 9.16 13.09
C ILE A 382 -45.99 9.42 12.82
N ASP A 383 -45.25 9.92 13.82
CA ASP A 383 -43.83 10.21 13.71
C ASP A 383 -42.98 9.42 14.74
N ILE A 384 -42.19 8.48 14.24
CA ILE A 384 -41.22 7.66 14.99
C ILE A 384 -40.18 8.55 15.73
N SER A 385 -40.03 9.83 15.36
CA SER A 385 -39.20 10.81 16.07
C SER A 385 -39.63 11.01 17.54
N THR A 386 -40.93 10.92 17.82
CA THR A 386 -41.49 11.04 19.18
C THR A 386 -41.22 9.79 20.04
N LEU A 387 -41.05 8.62 19.42
CA LEU A 387 -40.67 7.38 20.11
C LEU A 387 -39.20 7.40 20.56
N LYS A 388 -38.31 8.04 19.77
CA LYS A 388 -36.90 8.25 20.15
C LYS A 388 -36.75 9.11 21.41
N SER A 389 -37.59 10.12 21.61
CA SER A 389 -37.53 10.96 22.82
C SER A 389 -37.97 10.25 24.11
N PHE A 390 -38.71 9.15 24.01
CA PHE A 390 -39.09 8.34 25.17
C PHE A 390 -38.04 7.29 25.57
N VAL A 391 -37.19 6.87 24.63
CA VAL A 391 -36.15 5.85 24.85
C VAL A 391 -34.79 6.47 25.20
N SER A 392 -34.59 7.76 24.94
CA SER A 392 -33.34 8.48 25.23
C SER A 392 -33.28 9.15 26.62
N LYS A 393 -33.96 8.60 27.63
CA LYS A 393 -33.94 9.14 29.00
C LYS A 393 -33.16 8.23 29.95
#